data_AF-A0A2G6HZN6-F1
#
_entry.id   AF-A0A2G6HZN6-F1
#
_cell.length_a   1.000
_cell.length_b   1.000
_cell.length_c   1.000
_cell.angle_alpha   90.00
_cell.angle_beta   90.00
_cell.angle_gamma   90.00
#
_symmetry.space_group_name_H-M   'P 1'
#
loop_
_entity.id
_entity.type
_entity.pdbx_description
1 polymer ?
#
loop_
_entity_poly.entity_id
_entity_poly.type
_entity_poly.pdbx_seq_one_letter_code
_entity_poly.pdbx_strand_id
1 'polypeptide(L)' 'MELHIVLYEPEIPQNTGSIGRTCMALGATLHLIEPLGFEISNTRLKRAGLDYWHELNVERHSCWEAFVSAHPDRTFN' A
#
# COMPACT_ATOMS: atom_id res chain seq x y z
N MET A 1 -12.10 -11.50 -9.32
CA MET A 1 -12.50 -10.37 -8.48
C MET A 1 -11.20 -9.78 -7.95
N GLU A 2 -10.91 -8.53 -8.29
CA GLU A 2 -9.65 -7.90 -7.90
C GLU A 2 -9.87 -7.19 -6.56
N LEU A 3 -9.12 -7.60 -5.53
CA LEU A 3 -9.23 -7.04 -4.18
C LEU A 3 -8.28 -5.85 -4.06
N HIS A 4 -8.76 -4.75 -3.49
CA HIS A 4 -7.96 -3.56 -3.26
C HIS A 4 -7.95 -3.24 -1.76
N ILE A 5 -6.78 -3.00 -1.19
CA ILE A 5 -6.62 -2.53 0.19
C ILE A 5 -5.99 -1.15 0.14
N VAL A 6 -6.64 -0.17 0.79
CA VAL A 6 -6.18 1.22 0.84
C VAL A 6 -5.72 1.55 2.24
N LEU A 7 -4.48 1.99 2.39
CA LEU A 7 -3.95 2.55 3.63
C LEU A 7 -3.84 4.07 3.47
N TYR A 8 -4.68 4.78 4.22
CA TYR A 8 -4.67 6.23 4.30
C TYR A 8 -3.66 6.69 5.34
N GLU A 9 -2.66 7.47 4.92
CA GLU A 9 -1.62 8.07 5.77
C GLU A 9 -1.02 7.10 6.82
N PRO A 10 -0.54 5.89 6.42
CA PRO A 10 -0.12 4.89 7.38
C PRO A 10 1.12 5.33 8.17
N GLU A 11 1.05 5.20 9.49
CA GLU A 11 2.10 5.68 10.40
C GLU A 11 3.09 4.58 10.81
N ILE A 12 2.64 3.32 10.92
CA ILE A 12 3.40 2.22 11.52
C ILE A 12 3.90 1.27 10.42
N PRO A 13 5.23 1.19 10.16
CA PRO A 13 5.78 0.40 9.06
C PRO A 13 5.48 -1.11 9.19
N GLN A 14 5.42 -1.64 10.41
CA GLN A 14 5.13 -3.05 10.66
C GLN A 14 3.70 -3.45 10.25
N ASN A 15 2.74 -2.53 10.40
CA ASN A 15 1.35 -2.75 9.99
C ASN A 15 1.26 -2.79 8.47
N THR A 16 1.86 -1.79 7.80
CA THR A 16 1.95 -1.75 6.32
C THR A 16 2.64 -3.00 5.76
N GLY A 17 3.72 -3.45 6.40
CA GLY A 17 4.38 -4.72 6.05
C GLY A 17 3.41 -5.90 6.18
N SER A 18 2.83 -6.12 7.36
CA SER A 18 1.91 -7.25 7.57
C SER A 18 0.75 -7.26 6.57
N ILE A 19 0.15 -6.10 6.31
CA ILE A 19 -0.94 -5.93 5.34
C ILE A 19 -0.45 -6.18 3.90
N GLY A 20 0.73 -5.68 3.54
CA GLY A 20 1.33 -5.96 2.23
C GLY A 20 1.58 -7.46 2.01
N ARG A 21 1.98 -8.20 3.06
CA ARG A 21 2.13 -9.66 2.97
C ARG A 21 0.80 -10.35 2.72
N THR A 22 -0.26 -9.90 3.38
CA THR A 22 -1.63 -10.37 3.12
C THR A 22 -2.07 -10.04 1.69
N CYS A 23 -1.78 -8.83 1.20
CA CYS A 23 -2.11 -8.44 -0.17
C CYS A 23 -1.43 -9.35 -1.19
N MET A 24 -0.13 -9.64 -1.02
CA MET A 24 0.59 -10.60 -1.85
C MET A 24 -0.07 -11.99 -1.83
N ALA A 25 -0.39 -12.51 -0.63
CA ALA A 25 -1.00 -13.83 -0.48
C ALA A 25 -2.40 -13.94 -1.13
N LEU A 26 -3.13 -12.83 -1.20
CA LEU A 26 -4.47 -12.76 -1.78
C LEU A 26 -4.49 -12.29 -3.25
N GLY A 27 -3.34 -11.90 -3.81
CA GLY A 27 -3.29 -11.24 -5.12
C GLY A 27 -4.02 -9.89 -5.15
N ALA A 28 -4.03 -9.18 -4.01
CA ALA A 28 -4.68 -7.88 -3.87
C ALA A 28 -3.71 -6.73 -4.17
N THR A 29 -4.24 -5.63 -4.69
CA THR A 29 -3.50 -4.37 -4.87
C THR A 29 -3.47 -3.59 -3.57
N LEU A 30 -2.28 -3.17 -3.14
CA LEU A 30 -2.10 -2.28 -1.99
C LEU A 30 -1.95 -0.82 -2.46
N HIS A 31 -2.88 0.04 -2.07
CA HIS A 31 -2.76 1.48 -2.29
C HIS A 31 -2.26 2.16 -1.01
N LEU A 32 -1.25 3.01 -1.14
CA LEU A 32 -0.69 3.81 -0.05
C LEU A 32 -0.92 5.29 -0.36
N ILE A 33 -1.64 5.98 0.52
CA ILE A 33 -1.91 7.41 0.38
C ILE A 33 -0.99 8.18 1.32
N GLU A 34 -0.27 9.15 0.78
CA GLU A 34 0.67 10.00 1.51
C GLU A 34 -0.01 11.06 2.39
N PRO A 35 0.68 11.59 3.42
CA PRO A 35 2.05 11.24 3.85
C PRO A 35 2.15 9.89 4.58
N LEU A 36 3.24 9.16 4.32
CA LEU A 36 3.58 7.97 5.11
C LEU A 36 4.35 8.41 6.36
N GLY A 37 4.00 7.89 7.54
CA GLY A 37 4.77 8.13 8.77
C GLY A 37 6.14 7.45 8.81
N PHE A 38 6.55 6.79 7.71
CA PHE A 38 7.81 6.09 7.57
C PHE A 38 8.32 6.12 6.12
N GLU A 39 9.63 5.91 5.96
CA GLU A 39 10.23 5.77 4.63
C GLU A 39 10.13 4.33 4.12
N ILE A 40 9.67 4.18 2.88
CA ILE A 40 9.79 2.93 2.12
C ILE A 40 11.11 2.98 1.37
N SER A 41 12.14 2.31 1.88
CA SER A 41 13.43 2.16 1.20
C SER A 41 13.84 0.70 1.16
N ASN A 42 14.54 0.27 0.10
CA ASN A 42 15.02 -1.11 -0.06
C ASN A 42 15.76 -1.63 1.18
N THR A 43 16.54 -0.76 1.83
CA THR A 43 17.26 -1.11 3.07
C THR A 43 16.31 -1.36 4.25
N ARG A 44 15.27 -0.54 4.43
CA ARG A 44 14.27 -0.73 5.50
C ARG A 44 13.35 -1.92 5.20
N LEU A 45 12.97 -2.11 3.94
CA LEU A 45 12.17 -3.25 3.48
C LEU A 45 12.88 -4.58 3.77
N LYS A 46 14.16 -4.70 3.41
CA LYS A 46 14.98 -5.87 3.73
C LYS A 46 15.08 -6.13 5.25
N ARG A 47 15.31 -5.08 6.04
CA ARG A 47 15.40 -5.21 7.52
C ARG A 47 14.08 -5.63 8.17
N ALA A 48 12.94 -5.25 7.59
CA ALA A 48 11.62 -5.63 8.07
C ALA A 48 11.18 -7.02 7.58
N GLY A 49 12.05 -7.79 6.91
CA GLY A 49 11.72 -9.10 6.35
C GLY A 49 10.66 -9.01 5.24
N LEU A 50 10.70 -7.91 4.49
CA LEU A 50 9.80 -7.61 3.37
C LEU A 50 10.46 -7.97 2.04
N ASP A 51 11.09 -9.14 1.96
CA ASP A 51 11.75 -9.63 0.72
C ASP A 51 10.75 -9.77 -0.43
N TYR A 52 9.46 -9.92 -0.10
CA TYR A 52 8.35 -10.01 -1.05
C TYR A 52 7.90 -8.66 -1.63
N TRP A 53 8.40 -7.53 -1.13
CA TRP A 53 7.86 -6.21 -1.51
C TRP A 53 7.98 -5.93 -3.02
N HIS A 54 8.93 -6.58 -3.70
CA HIS A 54 9.09 -6.50 -5.16
C HIS A 54 8.00 -7.27 -5.95
N GLU A 55 7.33 -8.23 -5.31
CA GLU A 55 6.24 -9.03 -5.88
C GLU A 55 4.87 -8.43 -5.53
N LEU A 56 4.82 -7.43 -4.66
CA LEU A 56 3.60 -6.76 -4.25
C LEU A 56 3.15 -5.77 -5.33
N ASN A 57 1.90 -5.88 -5.78
CA ASN A 57 1.28 -4.81 -6.56
C ASN A 57 0.96 -3.64 -5.64
N VAL A 58 1.78 -2.59 -5.69
CA VAL A 58 1.66 -1.42 -4.82
C VAL A 58 1.54 -0.14 -5.63
N GLU A 59 0.54 0.67 -5.28
CA GLU A 59 0.34 1.99 -5.86
C GLU A 59 0.48 3.07 -4.79
N ARG A 60 1.12 4.18 -5.12
CA ARG A 60 1.30 5.33 -4.21
C ARG A 60 0.56 6.54 -4.74
N HIS A 61 -0.15 7.22 -3.85
CA HIS A 61 -0.96 8.39 -4.14
C HIS A 61 -0.51 9.55 -3.26
N SER A 62 -0.34 10.74 -3.84
CA SER A 62 0.15 11.92 -3.10
C SER A 62 -0.86 12.48 -2.10
N CYS A 63 -2.15 12.21 -2.33
CA CYS A 63 -3.27 12.62 -1.48
C CYS A 63 -4.53 11.80 -1.82
N TRP A 64 -5.61 12.00 -1.06
CA TRP A 64 -6.90 11.36 -1.30
C TRP A 64 -7.44 11.63 -2.70
N GLU A 65 -7.36 12.89 -3.15
CA GLU A 65 -7.91 13.32 -4.44
C GLU A 65 -7.19 12.65 -5.62
N ALA A 66 -5.87 12.44 -5.50
CA ALA A 66 -5.10 11.70 -6.50
C ALA A 66 -5.58 10.25 -6.59
N PHE A 67 -5.84 9.61 -5.45
CA PHE A 67 -6.40 8.26 -5.39
C PHE A 67 -7.79 8.20 -6.03
N VAL A 68 -8.70 9.10 -5.67
CA VAL A 68 -10.06 9.15 -6.24
C VAL A 68 -10.03 9.41 -7.73
N SER A 69 -9.19 10.34 -8.19
CA SER A 69 -9.05 10.66 -9.62
C SER A 69 -8.49 9.48 -10.44
N ALA A 70 -7.65 8.63 -9.84
CA ALA A 70 -7.15 7.41 -10.47
C ALA A 70 -8.22 6.29 -10.53
N HIS A 71 -9.29 6.40 -9.74
CA HIS A 71 -10.34 5.39 -9.60
C HIS A 71 -11.76 5.98 -9.75
N PRO A 72 -12.09 6.60 -10.90
CA PRO A 72 -13.34 7.34 -11.08
C PRO A 72 -14.60 6.47 -11.04
N ASP A 73 -14.47 5.17 -11.35
CA ASP A 73 -15.59 4.23 -11.38
C ASP A 73 -15.87 3.57 -10.01
N ARG A 74 -15.17 4.01 -8.95
CA ARG A 74 -15.34 3.49 -7.59
C ARG A 74 -16.15 4.48 -6.76
N THR A 75 -17.17 3.96 -6.08
CA THR A 75 -17.92 4.74 -5.09
C THR A 75 -17.21 4.65 -3.75
N PHE A 76 -16.80 5.80 -3.20
CA PHE A 76 -16.27 5.94 -1.86
C PHE A 76 -17.31 6.76 -1.07
N ASN A 77 -17.98 6.12 -0.12
CA ASN A 77 -19.07 6.72 0.68
C ASN A 77 -18.54 7.33 1.98
#